data_AF-A0A8C7PU59-F1
#
_entry.id   AF-A0A8C7PU59-F1
#
_cell.length_a   1.000
_cell.length_b   1.000
_cell.length_c   1.000
_cell.angle_alpha   90.00
_cell.angle_beta   90.00
_cell.angle_gamma   90.00
#
_symmetry.space_group_name_H-M   'P 1'
#
loop_
_entity.id
_entity.type
_entity.pdbx_description
1 polymer ?
#
loop_
_entity_poly.entity_id
_entity_poly.type
_entity_poly.pdbx_seq_one_letter_code
_entity_poly.pdbx_strand_id
1 'polypeptide(L)'
;MSAPASLAIAKTFWPETETPKVTAKKGLKLETGEGSNLLEAASRGASSSIVLVDNIAVNLIAFLALLAFLNAALSWLGNMFNYPQLSFSIICSYVFMPFSFLMGVALEDSFMVGELIGYKTFFNEFVAYERLAKLIKRREDRGPEYVDDVKQYLSVHSETIVTYALCGFANISSVGVMIGGLSAMAPERRGDISRCAIRALISGTVACFMTACIAGMLYIPELLCEDFLKEEFNSTLVINSTQLLTCCTELYHRYDQCACLLAGVG
;
A
#
# COMPACT_ATOMS: atom_id res chain seq x y z
N MET A 1 -5.98 2.26 -10.31
CA MET A 1 -4.68 2.59 -10.97
C MET A 1 -3.83 1.35 -11.26
N SER A 2 -3.97 0.25 -10.49
CA SER A 2 -3.10 -0.92 -10.63
C SER A 2 -3.25 -1.69 -11.94
N ALA A 3 -4.44 -1.74 -12.56
CA ALA A 3 -4.64 -2.43 -13.85
C ALA A 3 -3.76 -1.85 -14.98
N PRO A 4 -3.84 -0.54 -15.33
CA PRO A 4 -2.95 0.02 -16.35
C PRO A 4 -1.47 -0.01 -15.93
N ALA A 5 -1.15 0.19 -14.64
CA ALA A 5 0.23 0.09 -14.14
C ALA A 5 0.82 -1.32 -14.32
N SER A 6 0.02 -2.36 -14.03
CA SER A 6 0.45 -3.76 -14.21
C SER A 6 0.73 -4.09 -15.67
N LEU A 7 -0.08 -3.58 -16.61
CA LEU A 7 0.13 -3.80 -18.04
C LEU A 7 1.36 -3.04 -18.53
N ALA A 8 1.51 -1.78 -18.13
CA ALA A 8 2.67 -0.96 -18.48
C ALA A 8 3.97 -1.63 -18.00
N ILE A 9 4.06 -1.97 -16.71
CA ILE A 9 5.27 -2.59 -16.16
C ILE A 9 5.47 -4.00 -16.68
N ALA A 10 4.45 -4.85 -16.78
CA ALA A 10 4.62 -6.20 -17.31
C ALA A 10 5.14 -6.19 -18.75
N LYS A 11 4.62 -5.30 -19.61
CA LYS A 11 5.06 -5.19 -21.01
C LYS A 11 6.41 -4.50 -21.16
N THR A 12 6.82 -3.64 -20.24
CA THR A 12 8.19 -3.10 -20.22
C THR A 12 9.19 -4.12 -19.70
N PHE A 13 8.84 -4.88 -18.65
CA PHE A 13 9.73 -5.85 -18.01
C PHE A 13 9.87 -7.15 -18.79
N TRP A 14 8.81 -7.54 -19.50
CA TRP A 14 8.78 -8.71 -20.39
C TRP A 14 7.91 -8.42 -21.63
N PRO A 15 8.48 -7.77 -22.66
CA PRO A 15 7.77 -7.42 -23.88
C PRO A 15 7.25 -8.65 -24.65
N GLU A 16 6.12 -8.48 -25.33
CA GLU A 16 5.57 -9.52 -26.21
C GLU A 16 6.41 -9.64 -27.48
N THR A 17 6.92 -10.84 -27.77
CA THR A 17 7.68 -11.12 -28.99
C THR A 17 6.93 -11.99 -29.98
N GLU A 18 5.88 -12.69 -29.53
CA GLU A 18 5.07 -13.60 -30.34
C GLU A 18 3.75 -12.95 -30.80
N THR A 19 3.11 -13.54 -31.80
CA THR A 19 1.78 -13.10 -32.24
C THR A 19 0.69 -13.68 -31.32
N PRO A 20 -0.17 -12.84 -30.73
CA PRO A 20 -1.19 -13.33 -29.81
C PRO A 20 -2.22 -14.20 -30.54
N LYS A 21 -2.39 -15.44 -30.08
CA LYS A 21 -3.31 -16.43 -30.69
C LYS A 21 -4.80 -16.07 -30.54
N VAL A 22 -5.13 -15.26 -29.54
CA VAL A 22 -6.48 -14.75 -29.24
C VAL A 22 -6.48 -13.25 -29.43
N THR A 23 -7.35 -12.75 -30.31
CA THR A 23 -7.57 -11.32 -30.55
C THR A 23 -9.01 -10.99 -30.21
N ALA A 24 -9.31 -9.75 -29.80
CA ALA A 24 -10.69 -9.29 -29.52
C ALA A 24 -11.68 -9.61 -30.67
N LYS A 25 -11.20 -9.70 -31.91
CA LYS A 25 -11.99 -10.08 -33.09
C LYS A 25 -12.44 -11.54 -33.13
N LYS A 26 -11.84 -12.45 -32.34
CA LYS A 26 -12.07 -13.89 -32.40
C LYS A 26 -13.17 -14.40 -31.45
N GLY A 27 -13.89 -13.50 -30.78
CA GLY A 27 -14.96 -13.86 -29.84
C GLY A 27 -14.40 -14.51 -28.58
N LEU A 28 -14.20 -13.72 -27.52
CA LEU A 28 -13.88 -14.27 -26.20
C LEU A 28 -15.11 -15.02 -25.70
N LYS A 29 -15.01 -16.35 -25.58
CA LYS A 29 -15.98 -17.13 -24.81
C LYS A 29 -15.75 -16.81 -23.34
N LEU A 30 -16.55 -15.89 -22.81
CA LEU A 30 -16.68 -15.72 -21.37
C LEU A 30 -17.44 -16.93 -20.85
N GLU A 31 -16.81 -17.67 -19.94
CA GLU A 31 -17.53 -18.70 -19.19
C GLU A 31 -18.64 -18.01 -18.40
N THR A 32 -19.89 -18.39 -18.67
CA THR A 32 -21.04 -17.92 -17.90
C THR A 32 -21.01 -18.61 -16.54
N GLY A 33 -21.05 -17.81 -15.46
CA GLY A 33 -21.08 -18.35 -14.10
C GLY A 33 -22.19 -19.37 -13.91
N GLU A 34 -21.91 -20.46 -13.20
CA GLU A 34 -22.83 -21.59 -13.01
C GLU A 34 -24.06 -21.29 -12.13
N GLY A 35 -24.22 -20.05 -11.64
CA GLY A 35 -25.35 -19.69 -10.79
C GLY A 35 -26.64 -19.53 -11.59
N SER A 36 -27.67 -20.28 -11.25
CA SER A 36 -28.99 -20.20 -11.92
C SER A 36 -29.75 -18.92 -11.59
N ASN A 37 -29.44 -18.30 -10.45
CA ASN A 37 -30.08 -17.07 -9.96
C ASN A 37 -29.13 -16.26 -9.05
N LEU A 38 -29.50 -15.01 -8.76
CA LEU A 38 -28.70 -14.08 -7.95
C LEU A 38 -28.40 -14.63 -6.54
N LEU A 39 -29.37 -15.31 -5.92
CA LEU A 39 -29.21 -15.84 -4.57
C LEU A 39 -28.22 -17.02 -4.55
N GLU A 40 -28.29 -17.89 -5.55
CA GLU A 40 -27.33 -18.99 -5.72
C GLU A 40 -25.91 -18.44 -5.98
N ALA A 41 -25.77 -17.43 -6.84
CA ALA A 41 -24.48 -16.80 -7.10
C ALA A 41 -23.90 -16.16 -5.82
N ALA A 42 -24.73 -15.48 -5.02
CA ALA A 42 -24.33 -14.90 -3.74
C ALA A 42 -23.92 -15.98 -2.72
N SER A 43 -24.70 -17.06 -2.61
CA SER A 43 -24.43 -18.17 -1.69
C SER A 43 -23.16 -18.95 -2.08
N ARG A 44 -22.94 -19.19 -3.38
CA ARG A 44 -21.69 -19.79 -3.89
C ARG A 44 -20.49 -18.88 -3.62
N GLY A 45 -20.62 -17.57 -3.87
CA GLY A 45 -19.56 -16.60 -3.56
C GLY A 45 -19.18 -16.60 -2.08
N ALA A 46 -20.18 -16.63 -1.19
CA ALA A 46 -19.95 -16.73 0.26
C ALA A 46 -19.26 -18.05 0.63
N SER A 47 -19.71 -19.18 0.08
CA SER A 47 -19.14 -20.50 0.37
C SER A 47 -17.69 -20.63 -0.12
N SER A 48 -17.38 -20.13 -1.33
CA SER A 48 -16.02 -20.09 -1.86
C SER A 48 -15.09 -19.17 -1.05
N SER A 49 -15.65 -18.16 -0.37
CA SER A 49 -14.89 -17.23 0.47
C SER A 49 -14.43 -17.85 1.79
N ILE A 50 -15.10 -18.90 2.29
CA ILE A 50 -14.72 -19.58 3.55
C ILE A 50 -13.26 -20.05 3.46
N VAL A 51 -12.93 -20.80 2.41
CA VAL A 51 -11.56 -21.31 2.19
C VAL A 51 -10.57 -20.16 2.04
N LEU A 52 -10.95 -19.07 1.38
CA LEU A 52 -10.09 -17.90 1.23
C LEU A 52 -9.78 -17.24 2.58
N VAL A 53 -10.81 -16.99 3.41
CA VAL A 53 -10.67 -16.36 4.73
C VAL A 53 -9.88 -17.23 5.69
N ASP A 54 -10.15 -18.54 5.72
CA ASP A 54 -9.40 -19.49 6.55
C ASP A 54 -7.91 -19.49 6.20
N ASN A 55 -7.57 -19.51 4.91
CA ASN A 55 -6.18 -19.44 4.46
C ASN A 55 -5.51 -18.12 4.90
N ILE A 56 -6.20 -16.98 4.79
CA ILE A 56 -5.67 -15.69 5.23
C ILE A 56 -5.44 -15.71 6.75
N ALA A 57 -6.41 -16.17 7.55
CA ALA A 57 -6.30 -16.20 9.00
C ALA A 57 -5.14 -17.09 9.48
N VAL A 58 -5.02 -18.30 8.93
CA VAL A 58 -3.93 -19.23 9.27
C VAL A 58 -2.57 -18.65 8.86
N ASN A 59 -2.46 -18.08 7.66
CA ASN A 59 -1.22 -17.45 7.19
C ASN A 59 -0.83 -16.26 8.07
N LEU A 60 -1.79 -15.44 8.52
CA LEU A 60 -1.51 -14.32 9.42
C LEU A 60 -0.92 -14.78 10.75
N ILE A 61 -1.52 -15.81 11.37
CA ILE A 61 -1.02 -16.37 12.64
C ILE A 61 0.40 -16.91 12.43
N ALA A 62 0.63 -17.68 11.36
CA ALA A 62 1.93 -18.25 11.05
C ALA A 62 3.00 -17.18 10.82
N PHE A 63 2.70 -16.14 10.03
CA PHE A 63 3.67 -15.09 9.72
C PHE A 63 3.94 -14.16 10.89
N LEU A 64 2.95 -13.84 11.73
CA LEU A 64 3.20 -13.07 12.95
C LEU A 64 4.06 -13.85 13.94
N ALA A 65 3.81 -15.15 14.10
CA ALA A 65 4.65 -16.02 14.92
C ALA A 65 6.08 -16.14 14.36
N LEU A 66 6.21 -16.32 13.04
CA LEU A 66 7.52 -16.36 12.37
C LEU A 66 8.27 -15.04 12.50
N LEU A 67 7.58 -13.90 12.36
CA LEU A 67 8.18 -12.58 12.54
C LEU A 67 8.66 -12.38 13.99
N ALA A 68 7.86 -12.76 14.98
CA ALA A 68 8.27 -12.72 16.39
C ALA A 68 9.49 -13.62 16.64
N PHE A 69 9.50 -14.83 16.08
CA PHE A 69 10.64 -15.74 16.13
C PHE A 69 11.90 -15.15 15.48
N LEU A 70 11.79 -14.60 14.27
CA LEU A 70 12.91 -13.98 13.56
C LEU A 70 13.47 -12.77 14.32
N ASN A 71 12.60 -11.92 14.88
CA ASN A 71 13.02 -10.80 15.71
C ASN A 71 13.75 -11.27 16.97
N ALA A 72 13.25 -12.30 17.66
CA ALA A 72 13.91 -12.86 18.83
C ALA A 72 15.27 -13.51 18.48
N ALA A 73 15.32 -14.26 17.38
CA ALA A 73 16.56 -14.89 16.90
C ALA A 73 17.61 -13.85 16.48
N LEU A 74 17.19 -12.79 15.79
CA LEU A 74 18.06 -11.68 15.40
C LEU A 74 18.51 -10.86 16.60
N SER A 75 17.65 -10.65 17.60
CA SER A 75 18.02 -9.97 18.84
C SER A 75 19.04 -10.79 19.63
N TRP A 76 18.87 -12.12 19.71
CA TRP A 76 19.86 -13.03 20.30
C TRP A 76 21.21 -12.98 19.57
N LEU A 77 21.20 -13.01 18.23
CA LEU A 77 22.42 -12.90 17.42
C LEU A 77 23.06 -11.51 17.56
N GLY A 78 22.25 -10.46 17.55
CA GLY A 78 22.68 -9.08 17.75
C GLY A 78 23.34 -8.88 19.12
N ASN A 79 22.82 -9.54 20.16
CA ASN A 79 23.41 -9.52 21.50
C ASN A 79 24.84 -10.09 21.51
N MET A 80 25.17 -11.06 20.63
CA MET A 80 26.56 -11.54 20.48
C MET A 80 27.51 -10.46 19.94
N PHE A 81 27.00 -9.49 19.20
CA PHE A 81 27.75 -8.35 18.65
C PHE A 81 27.53 -7.04 19.44
N ASN A 82 26.99 -7.11 20.66
CA ASN A 82 26.62 -5.94 21.48
C ASN A 82 25.58 -5.00 20.81
N TYR A 83 24.73 -5.54 19.93
CA TYR A 83 23.65 -4.81 19.25
C TYR A 83 22.30 -5.55 19.43
N PRO A 84 21.73 -5.57 20.65
CA PRO A 84 20.52 -6.35 20.96
C PRO A 84 19.25 -5.84 20.28
N GLN A 85 19.29 -4.61 19.74
CA GLN A 85 18.19 -3.97 19.02
C GLN A 85 17.98 -4.55 17.61
N LEU A 86 18.90 -5.41 17.13
CA LEU A 86 18.80 -6.03 15.81
C LEU A 86 17.46 -6.77 15.65
N SER A 87 16.68 -6.36 14.67
CA SER A 87 15.40 -6.96 14.35
C SER A 87 15.22 -7.04 12.84
N PHE A 88 14.30 -7.90 12.41
CA PHE A 88 13.93 -8.01 11.00
C PHE A 88 13.38 -6.67 10.48
N SER A 89 12.65 -5.94 11.33
CA SER A 89 12.20 -4.55 11.11
C SER A 89 13.34 -3.65 10.63
N ILE A 90 14.45 -3.63 11.38
CA ILE A 90 15.61 -2.78 11.09
C ILE A 90 16.29 -3.22 9.79
N ILE A 91 16.43 -4.52 9.57
CA ILE A 91 17.02 -5.01 8.31
C ILE A 91 16.17 -4.55 7.12
N CYS A 92 14.85 -4.70 7.20
CA CYS A 92 13.93 -4.24 6.17
C CYS A 92 13.95 -2.72 5.99
N SER A 93 14.00 -1.94 7.07
CA SER A 93 14.04 -0.48 6.96
C SER A 93 15.26 -0.02 6.17
N TYR A 94 16.45 -0.54 6.46
CA TYR A 94 17.66 -0.17 5.72
C TYR A 94 17.68 -0.69 4.27
N VAL A 95 17.20 -1.91 4.02
CA VAL A 95 17.18 -2.49 2.67
C VAL A 95 16.20 -1.76 1.75
N PHE A 96 15.02 -1.38 2.25
CA PHE A 96 13.96 -0.77 1.46
C PHE A 96 13.90 0.76 1.56
N MET A 97 14.67 1.40 2.44
CA MET A 97 14.76 2.87 2.53
C MET A 97 15.02 3.54 1.18
N PRO A 98 15.95 3.06 0.32
CA PRO A 98 16.18 3.71 -0.98
C PRO A 98 14.93 3.71 -1.87
N PHE A 99 14.14 2.64 -1.84
CA PHE A 99 12.89 2.56 -2.60
C PHE A 99 11.81 3.46 -2.01
N SER A 100 11.73 3.54 -0.67
CA SER A 100 10.84 4.48 0.00
C SER A 100 11.13 5.93 -0.41
N PHE A 101 12.40 6.33 -0.32
CA PHE A 101 12.83 7.67 -0.68
C PHE A 101 12.55 7.98 -2.17
N LEU A 102 12.79 7.01 -3.06
CA LEU A 102 12.52 7.14 -4.49
C LEU A 102 11.03 7.37 -4.81
N MET A 103 10.11 6.87 -3.96
CA MET A 103 8.67 7.10 -4.12
C MET A 103 8.21 8.50 -3.68
N GLY A 104 9.13 9.34 -3.17
CA GLY A 104 8.85 10.70 -2.74
C GLY A 104 8.53 10.84 -1.25
N VAL A 105 8.80 9.81 -0.44
CA VAL A 105 8.64 9.87 1.03
C VAL A 105 9.73 10.76 1.63
N ALA A 106 9.39 11.57 2.65
CA ALA A 106 10.36 12.35 3.40
C ALA A 106 11.46 11.46 4.01
N LEU A 107 12.69 11.96 4.12
CA LEU A 107 13.82 11.15 4.58
C LEU A 107 13.60 10.60 6.00
N GLU A 108 12.99 11.39 6.89
CA GLU A 108 12.64 11.00 8.25
C GLU A 108 11.65 9.82 8.31
N ASP A 109 10.70 9.80 7.38
CA ASP A 109 9.66 8.77 7.29
C ASP A 109 10.13 7.52 6.52
N SER A 110 11.21 7.66 5.75
CA SER A 110 11.64 6.65 4.76
C SER A 110 12.09 5.33 5.38
N PHE A 111 12.64 5.36 6.59
CA PHE A 111 13.01 4.13 7.30
C PHE A 111 11.76 3.36 7.77
N MET A 112 10.76 4.05 8.33
CA MET A 112 9.50 3.43 8.75
C MET A 112 8.72 2.88 7.55
N VAL A 113 8.68 3.63 6.44
CA VAL A 113 8.03 3.13 5.21
C VAL A 113 8.82 1.96 4.61
N GLY A 114 10.16 1.98 4.65
CA GLY A 114 11.00 0.85 4.24
C GLY A 114 10.69 -0.43 5.02
N GLU A 115 10.46 -0.34 6.33
CA GLU A 115 9.99 -1.47 7.15
C GLU A 115 8.68 -2.05 6.61
N LEU A 116 7.68 -1.19 6.33
CA LEU A 116 6.37 -1.63 5.84
C LEU A 116 6.45 -2.31 4.48
N ILE A 117 7.27 -1.78 3.56
CA ILE A 117 7.54 -2.39 2.25
C ILE A 117 8.17 -3.77 2.43
N GLY A 118 9.16 -3.89 3.31
CA GLY A 118 9.81 -5.17 3.59
C GLY A 118 8.85 -6.21 4.16
N TYR A 119 7.96 -5.81 5.07
CA TYR A 119 6.93 -6.72 5.59
C TYR A 119 5.97 -7.20 4.51
N LYS A 120 5.55 -6.31 3.62
CA LYS A 120 4.77 -6.70 2.47
C LYS A 120 5.51 -7.72 1.62
N THR A 121 6.76 -7.46 1.24
CA THR A 121 7.50 -8.31 0.30
C THR A 121 7.77 -9.71 0.84
N PHE A 122 8.24 -9.80 2.09
CA PHE A 122 8.67 -11.07 2.68
C PHE A 122 7.54 -11.88 3.33
N PHE A 123 6.54 -11.20 3.90
CA PHE A 123 5.38 -11.86 4.52
C PHE A 123 4.14 -11.68 3.65
N ASN A 124 3.36 -10.64 3.92
CA ASN A 124 2.15 -10.28 3.20
C ASN A 124 1.77 -8.82 3.45
N GLU A 125 0.88 -8.30 2.62
CA GLU A 125 0.34 -6.94 2.71
C GLU A 125 -0.52 -6.74 3.97
N PHE A 126 -1.20 -7.77 4.47
CA PHE A 126 -2.05 -7.65 5.65
C PHE A 126 -1.26 -7.33 6.93
N VAL A 127 -0.10 -7.98 7.14
CA VAL A 127 0.81 -7.69 8.27
C VAL A 127 1.37 -6.27 8.15
N ALA A 128 1.67 -5.83 6.93
CA ALA A 128 2.11 -4.44 6.69
C ALA A 128 0.98 -3.43 7.00
N TYR A 129 -0.25 -3.71 6.58
CA TYR A 129 -1.40 -2.85 6.86
C TYR A 129 -1.75 -2.78 8.34
N GLU A 130 -1.61 -3.88 9.09
CA GLU A 130 -1.83 -3.88 10.54
C GLU A 130 -0.88 -2.91 11.26
N ARG A 131 0.39 -2.89 10.84
CA ARG A 131 1.39 -1.95 11.36
C ARG A 131 1.13 -0.53 10.91
N LEU A 132 0.78 -0.31 9.65
CA LEU A 132 0.41 1.00 9.15
C LEU A 132 -0.78 1.58 9.93
N ALA A 133 -1.80 0.76 10.20
CA ALA A 133 -2.96 1.16 10.99
C ALA A 133 -2.58 1.60 12.42
N LYS A 134 -1.59 0.94 13.04
CA LYS A 134 -1.04 1.37 14.34
C LYS A 134 -0.35 2.74 14.25
N LEU A 135 0.39 3.02 13.18
CA LEU A 135 1.06 4.31 12.98
C LEU A 135 0.03 5.43 12.75
N ILE A 136 -0.97 5.18 11.91
CA ILE A 136 -2.09 6.13 11.67
C ILE A 136 -2.80 6.43 12.99
N LYS A 137 -3.14 5.39 13.76
CA LYS A 137 -3.81 5.57 15.06
C LYS A 137 -2.98 6.42 16.03
N ARG A 138 -1.66 6.21 16.11
CA ARG A 138 -0.77 7.03 16.96
C ARG A 138 -0.78 8.50 16.56
N ARG A 139 -0.86 8.80 15.26
CA ARG A 139 -1.01 10.17 14.76
C ARG A 139 -2.37 10.75 15.14
N GLU A 140 -3.45 10.01 14.94
CA GLU A 140 -4.83 10.43 15.26
C GLU A 140 -5.02 10.69 16.76
N ASP A 141 -4.41 9.86 17.61
CA ASP A 141 -4.41 10.01 19.06
C ASP A 141 -3.58 11.23 19.54
N ARG A 142 -2.94 11.99 18.63
CA ARG A 142 -2.09 13.16 18.88
C ARG A 142 -0.95 12.89 19.88
N GLY A 143 -0.33 11.71 19.78
CA GLY A 143 0.85 11.37 20.57
C GLY A 143 2.06 12.27 20.25
N PRO A 144 3.13 12.22 21.07
CA PRO A 144 4.39 12.90 20.74
C PRO A 144 4.96 12.32 19.44
N GLU A 145 5.39 13.19 18.52
CA GLU A 145 5.96 12.78 17.23
C GLU A 145 7.27 12.00 17.40
N TYR A 146 8.07 12.38 18.41
CA TYR A 146 9.34 11.75 18.76
C TYR A 146 9.35 11.33 20.23
N VAL A 147 9.87 10.13 20.48
CA VAL A 147 10.18 9.63 21.83
C VAL A 147 11.57 9.02 21.75
N ASP A 148 12.50 9.50 22.58
CA ASP A 148 13.90 9.06 22.60
C ASP A 148 14.59 9.11 21.21
N ASP A 149 14.42 10.22 20.48
CA ASP A 149 14.88 10.43 19.10
C ASP A 149 14.31 9.45 18.06
N VAL A 150 13.30 8.66 18.43
CA VAL A 150 12.59 7.75 17.52
C VAL A 150 11.24 8.35 17.13
N LYS A 151 11.04 8.53 15.82
CA LYS A 151 9.77 8.98 15.24
C LYS A 151 8.68 7.92 15.44
N GLN A 152 7.51 8.32 15.92
CA GLN A 152 6.46 7.41 16.39
C GLN A 152 5.36 7.10 15.37
N TYR A 153 5.15 8.00 14.40
CA TYR A 153 4.15 7.89 13.33
C TYR A 153 4.60 8.63 12.07
N LEU A 154 3.88 8.41 10.96
CA LEU A 154 4.16 8.96 9.64
C LEU A 154 3.43 10.28 9.41
N SER A 155 3.94 11.13 8.51
CA SER A 155 3.15 12.26 8.00
C SER A 155 1.99 11.78 7.13
N VAL A 156 0.92 12.58 7.00
CA VAL A 156 -0.26 12.25 6.18
C VAL A 156 0.11 12.00 4.70
N HIS A 157 1.10 12.74 4.20
CA HIS A 157 1.67 12.53 2.86
C HIS A 157 2.30 11.14 2.74
N SER A 158 3.20 10.78 3.67
CA SER A 158 3.84 9.46 3.69
C SER A 158 2.84 8.32 3.90
N GLU A 159 1.81 8.51 4.74
CA GLU A 159 0.70 7.57 4.93
C GLU A 159 -0.03 7.31 3.60
N THR A 160 -0.26 8.36 2.82
CA THR A 160 -0.88 8.25 1.49
C THR A 160 0.00 7.44 0.54
N ILE A 161 1.29 7.79 0.43
CA ILE A 161 2.23 7.06 -0.45
C ILE A 161 2.30 5.58 -0.06
N VAL A 162 2.51 5.28 1.22
CA VAL A 162 2.68 3.89 1.66
C VAL A 162 1.39 3.09 1.52
N THR A 163 0.21 3.69 1.66
CA THR A 163 -1.07 3.02 1.41
C THR A 163 -1.15 2.47 -0.02
N TYR A 164 -0.70 3.24 -1.01
CA TYR A 164 -0.63 2.80 -2.40
C TYR A 164 0.53 1.83 -2.65
N ALA A 165 1.69 2.04 -2.01
CA ALA A 165 2.82 1.12 -2.12
C ALA A 165 2.48 -0.27 -1.57
N LEU A 166 1.68 -0.36 -0.52
CA LEU A 166 1.21 -1.61 0.08
C LEU A 166 0.09 -2.27 -0.72
N CYS A 167 -0.65 -1.52 -1.54
CA CYS A 167 -1.82 -2.00 -2.28
C CYS A 167 -1.44 -2.97 -3.42
N GLY A 168 -1.26 -4.25 -3.08
CA GLY A 168 -1.11 -5.34 -4.04
C GLY A 168 -0.51 -6.60 -3.41
N PHE A 169 -0.91 -7.75 -3.94
CA PHE A 169 -0.49 -9.09 -3.51
C PHE A 169 0.93 -9.48 -3.97
N ALA A 170 1.81 -8.50 -4.23
CA ALA A 170 3.19 -8.75 -4.66
C ALA A 170 4.06 -9.11 -3.44
N ASN A 171 3.96 -10.37 -3.02
CA ASN A 171 4.74 -10.95 -1.92
C ASN A 171 5.15 -12.40 -2.25
N ILE A 172 6.15 -12.94 -1.55
CA ILE A 172 6.68 -14.29 -1.82
C ILE A 172 5.59 -15.37 -1.66
N SER A 173 4.70 -15.21 -0.69
CA SER A 173 3.61 -16.15 -0.38
C SER A 173 2.58 -16.24 -1.53
N SER A 174 2.15 -15.09 -2.04
CA SER A 174 1.20 -14.95 -3.14
C SER A 174 1.74 -15.49 -4.45
N VAL A 175 3.06 -15.44 -4.67
CA VAL A 175 3.68 -16.11 -5.83
C VAL A 175 3.40 -17.61 -5.80
N GLY A 176 3.50 -18.25 -4.64
CA GLY A 176 3.16 -19.67 -4.47
C GLY A 176 1.70 -19.96 -4.79
N VAL A 177 0.78 -19.12 -4.28
CA VAL A 177 -0.67 -19.22 -4.57
C VAL A 177 -0.95 -19.06 -6.07
N MET A 178 -0.33 -18.08 -6.73
CA MET A 178 -0.50 -17.84 -8.16
C MET A 178 0.06 -18.97 -9.02
N ILE A 179 1.22 -19.55 -8.65
CA ILE A 179 1.74 -20.75 -9.32
C ILE A 179 0.73 -21.90 -9.18
N GLY A 180 0.21 -22.14 -7.97
CA GLY A 180 -0.77 -23.20 -7.72
C GLY A 180 -2.06 -23.01 -8.53
N GLY A 181 -2.66 -21.82 -8.47
CA GLY A 181 -3.90 -21.49 -9.15
C GLY A 181 -3.78 -21.53 -10.67
N LEU A 182 -2.77 -20.86 -11.23
CA LEU A 182 -2.57 -20.83 -12.69
C LEU A 182 -2.15 -22.20 -13.24
N SER A 183 -1.38 -22.99 -12.49
CA SER A 183 -1.00 -24.34 -12.92
C SER A 183 -2.17 -25.32 -12.89
N ALA A 184 -3.17 -25.11 -12.03
CA ALA A 184 -4.40 -25.91 -12.05
C ALA A 184 -5.26 -25.59 -13.29
N MET A 185 -5.21 -24.35 -13.79
CA MET A 185 -5.93 -23.92 -14.99
C MET A 185 -5.21 -24.31 -16.29
N ALA A 186 -3.88 -24.32 -16.30
CA ALA A 186 -3.04 -24.64 -17.46
C ALA A 186 -1.86 -25.55 -17.06
N PRO A 187 -2.11 -26.85 -16.77
CA PRO A 187 -1.11 -27.78 -16.25
C PRO A 187 0.10 -27.95 -17.19
N GLU A 188 -0.11 -27.88 -18.51
CA GLU A 188 0.93 -27.95 -19.52
C GLU A 188 1.87 -26.74 -19.53
N ARG A 189 1.47 -25.61 -18.93
CA ARG A 189 2.27 -24.37 -18.84
C ARG A 189 2.88 -24.13 -17.46
N ARG A 190 2.78 -25.10 -16.53
CA ARG A 190 3.33 -25.01 -15.17
C ARG A 190 4.82 -24.60 -15.16
N GLY A 191 5.61 -25.14 -16.10
CA GLY A 191 7.02 -24.79 -16.26
C GLY A 191 7.23 -23.30 -16.55
N ASP A 192 6.46 -22.74 -17.49
CA ASP A 192 6.53 -21.32 -17.85
C ASP A 192 6.11 -20.42 -16.68
N ILE A 193 5.00 -20.77 -16.02
CA ILE A 193 4.47 -20.02 -14.86
C ILE A 193 5.51 -19.94 -13.75
N SER A 194 6.15 -21.06 -13.41
CA SER A 194 7.17 -21.09 -12.36
C SER A 194 8.43 -20.29 -12.71
N ARG A 195 8.86 -20.27 -13.98
CA ARG A 195 10.04 -19.50 -14.43
C ARG A 195 9.81 -18.00 -14.38
N CYS A 196 8.57 -17.56 -14.61
CA CYS A 196 8.23 -16.14 -14.59
C CYS A 196 7.92 -15.61 -13.18
N ALA A 197 7.78 -16.47 -12.18
CA ALA A 197 7.33 -16.15 -10.83
C ALA A 197 8.09 -14.99 -10.15
N ILE A 198 9.43 -15.05 -10.09
CA ILE A 198 10.24 -14.00 -9.46
C ILE A 198 10.18 -12.69 -10.25
N ARG A 199 10.15 -12.77 -11.59
CA ARG A 199 9.99 -11.60 -12.45
C ARG A 199 8.63 -10.94 -12.24
N ALA A 200 7.58 -11.74 -12.10
CA ALA A 200 6.23 -11.28 -11.79
C ALA A 200 6.13 -10.60 -10.42
N LEU A 201 6.86 -11.12 -9.42
CA LEU A 201 6.94 -10.49 -8.10
C LEU A 201 7.58 -9.10 -8.17
N ILE A 202 8.71 -8.98 -8.84
CA ILE A 202 9.43 -7.71 -9.01
C ILE A 202 8.57 -6.72 -9.80
N SER A 203 8.00 -7.16 -10.94
CA SER A 203 7.16 -6.31 -11.78
C SER A 203 5.88 -5.85 -11.08
N GLY A 204 5.25 -6.75 -10.30
CA GLY A 204 4.09 -6.41 -9.46
C GLY A 204 4.43 -5.41 -8.36
N THR A 205 5.59 -5.55 -7.72
CA THR A 205 6.06 -4.62 -6.69
C THR A 205 6.32 -3.23 -7.28
N VAL A 206 7.00 -3.16 -8.43
CA VAL A 206 7.25 -1.89 -9.13
C VAL A 206 5.93 -1.24 -9.59
N ALA A 207 4.94 -2.02 -10.02
CA ALA A 207 3.62 -1.49 -10.37
C ALA A 207 2.93 -0.83 -9.16
N CYS A 208 3.02 -1.42 -7.96
CA CYS A 208 2.54 -0.78 -6.73
C CYS A 208 3.29 0.53 -6.46
N PHE A 209 4.63 0.53 -6.56
CA PHE A 209 5.45 1.72 -6.35
C PHE A 209 5.13 2.84 -7.32
N MET A 210 4.89 2.54 -8.61
CA MET A 210 4.45 3.55 -9.57
C MET A 210 3.14 4.23 -9.15
N THR A 211 2.17 3.46 -8.66
CA THR A 211 0.92 4.05 -8.17
C THR A 211 1.14 4.89 -6.90
N ALA A 212 2.10 4.50 -6.06
CA ALA A 212 2.51 5.26 -4.88
C ALA A 212 3.17 6.59 -5.25
N CYS A 213 4.07 6.61 -6.24
CA CYS A 213 4.68 7.85 -6.74
C CYS A 213 3.62 8.82 -7.28
N ILE A 214 2.63 8.32 -8.03
CA ILE A 214 1.54 9.15 -8.54
C ILE A 214 0.70 9.70 -7.40
N ALA A 215 0.39 8.89 -6.38
CA ALA A 215 -0.32 9.35 -5.19
C ALA A 215 0.47 10.44 -4.44
N GLY A 216 1.79 10.29 -4.32
CA GLY A 216 2.67 11.28 -3.70
C GLY A 216 2.76 12.59 -4.48
N MET A 217 2.72 12.55 -5.82
CA MET A 217 2.72 13.74 -6.68
C MET A 217 1.37 14.48 -6.68
N LEU A 218 0.26 13.73 -6.58
CA LEU A 218 -1.09 14.30 -6.58
C LEU A 218 -1.61 14.63 -5.18
N TYR A 219 -0.80 14.41 -4.15
CA TYR A 219 -1.16 14.76 -2.79
C TYR A 219 -1.19 16.28 -2.64
N ILE A 220 -2.33 16.79 -2.17
CA ILE A 220 -2.52 18.19 -1.81
C ILE A 220 -2.57 18.25 -0.29
N PRO A 221 -1.59 18.88 0.39
CA PRO A 221 -1.63 19.02 1.84
C PRO A 221 -2.81 19.91 2.24
N GLU A 222 -3.65 19.41 3.14
CA GLU A 222 -4.81 20.14 3.68
C GLU A 222 -4.45 21.41 4.48
N LEU A 223 -3.18 21.60 4.85
CA LEU A 223 -2.75 22.65 5.78
C LEU A 223 -2.35 23.97 5.13
N LEU A 224 -2.25 24.07 3.80
CA LEU A 224 -1.97 25.37 3.20
C LEU A 224 -3.12 26.35 3.42
N CYS A 225 -4.32 25.89 3.77
CA CYS A 225 -5.48 26.76 3.80
C CYS A 225 -5.59 27.67 5.04
N GLU A 226 -5.40 27.13 6.24
CA GLU A 226 -5.48 27.94 7.46
C GLU A 226 -4.34 28.95 7.56
N ASP A 227 -3.12 28.57 7.16
CA ASP A 227 -1.96 29.46 7.21
C ASP A 227 -1.96 30.47 6.04
N PHE A 228 -2.38 30.07 4.84
CA PHE A 228 -2.61 30.99 3.71
C PHE A 228 -3.69 32.03 4.04
N LEU A 229 -4.83 31.62 4.61
CA LEU A 229 -5.88 32.54 5.04
C LEU A 229 -5.39 33.49 6.14
N LYS A 230 -4.59 33.03 7.10
CA LYS A 230 -4.01 33.90 8.15
C LYS A 230 -3.06 34.96 7.59
N GLU A 231 -2.24 34.64 6.60
CA GLU A 231 -1.33 35.60 5.97
C GLU A 231 -2.05 36.59 5.02
N GLU A 232 -3.04 36.11 4.26
CA GLU A 232 -3.81 36.96 3.34
C GLU A 232 -4.76 37.92 4.07
N PHE A 233 -5.41 37.50 5.17
CA PHE A 233 -6.31 38.40 5.93
C PHE A 233 -5.59 39.55 6.65
N ASN A 234 -4.29 39.42 6.92
CA ASN A 234 -3.46 40.51 7.47
C ASN A 234 -2.95 41.49 6.40
N SER A 235 -3.02 41.10 5.12
CA SER A 235 -2.56 41.90 3.99
C SER A 235 -3.76 42.48 3.25
N THR A 236 -3.98 43.79 3.32
CA THR A 236 -5.14 44.49 2.69
C THR A 236 -5.16 44.47 1.15
N LEU A 237 -4.35 43.63 0.51
CA LEU A 237 -4.24 43.46 -0.94
C LEU A 237 -4.77 42.07 -1.31
N VAL A 238 -6.10 41.97 -1.40
CA VAL A 238 -6.77 40.79 -1.95
C VAL A 238 -6.49 40.74 -3.46
N ILE A 239 -5.60 39.85 -3.88
CA ILE A 239 -5.35 39.54 -5.29
C ILE A 239 -6.23 38.33 -5.64
N ASN A 240 -7.01 38.45 -6.72
CA ASN A 240 -7.84 37.38 -7.30
C ASN A 240 -7.02 36.10 -7.53
N SER A 241 -6.98 35.21 -6.55
CA SER A 241 -6.30 33.92 -6.65
C SER A 241 -7.34 32.82 -6.61
N THR A 242 -7.40 32.03 -7.68
CA THR A 242 -8.20 30.78 -7.76
C THR A 242 -7.93 29.85 -6.58
N GLN A 243 -6.73 29.93 -5.99
CA GLN A 243 -6.33 29.22 -4.78
C GLN A 243 -7.19 29.57 -3.54
N LEU A 244 -7.54 30.86 -3.32
CA LEU A 244 -8.43 31.27 -2.22
C LEU A 244 -9.83 30.64 -2.36
N LEU A 245 -10.37 30.62 -3.58
CA LEU A 245 -11.68 30.05 -3.86
C LEU A 245 -11.69 28.53 -3.63
N THR A 246 -10.65 27.80 -4.08
CA THR A 246 -10.49 26.37 -3.81
C THR A 246 -10.40 26.09 -2.31
N CYS A 247 -9.63 26.92 -1.60
CA CYS A 247 -9.46 26.84 -0.16
C CYS A 247 -10.77 27.02 0.63
N CYS A 248 -11.49 28.10 0.34
CA CYS A 248 -12.77 28.40 0.99
C CYS A 248 -13.84 27.35 0.67
N THR A 249 -13.83 26.80 -0.55
CA THR A 249 -14.79 25.75 -0.95
C THR A 249 -14.49 24.43 -0.24
N GLU A 250 -13.22 24.06 -0.06
CA GLU A 250 -12.82 22.88 0.72
C GLU A 250 -13.13 23.04 2.21
N LEU A 251 -12.90 24.22 2.80
CA LEU A 251 -13.25 24.49 4.19
C LEU A 251 -14.77 24.50 4.41
N TYR A 252 -15.54 25.08 3.49
CA TYR A 252 -17.01 25.12 3.55
C TYR A 252 -17.62 23.71 3.50
N HIS A 253 -17.14 22.85 2.61
CA HIS A 253 -17.59 21.45 2.56
C HIS A 253 -17.17 20.61 3.77
N ARG A 254 -16.11 21.02 4.50
CA ARG A 254 -15.65 20.34 5.72
C ARG A 254 -16.45 20.74 6.96
N TYR A 255 -16.84 22.01 7.09
CA TYR A 255 -17.56 22.53 8.26
C TYR A 255 -19.07 22.26 8.25
N ASP A 256 -19.66 21.82 7.12
CA ASP A 256 -21.06 21.36 7.10
C ASP A 256 -21.29 20.03 7.86
N GLN A 257 -20.23 19.35 8.34
CA GLN A 257 -20.35 18.22 9.27
C GLN A 257 -20.15 18.56 10.76
N CYS A 258 -19.89 19.83 11.12
CA CYS A 258 -19.96 20.31 12.50
C CYS A 258 -20.35 21.80 12.53
N ALA A 259 -21.64 22.05 12.77
CA ALA A 259 -22.15 23.37 13.10
C ALA A 259 -21.41 23.99 14.30
N CYS A 260 -21.29 25.33 14.28
CA CYS A 260 -20.78 26.24 15.31
C CYS A 260 -19.29 26.64 15.22
N LEU A 261 -18.96 27.60 14.34
CA LEU A 261 -17.86 28.54 14.56
C LEU A 261 -18.09 29.93 13.91
N LEU A 262 -19.34 30.31 13.67
CA LEU A 262 -19.76 31.69 13.32
C LEU A 262 -20.37 32.42 14.53
N ALA A 263 -19.72 32.30 15.69
CA ALA A 263 -20.06 33.09 16.87
C ALA A 263 -18.78 33.74 17.39
N GLY A 264 -18.37 34.84 16.75
CA GLY A 264 -17.15 35.55 17.14
C GLY A 264 -16.83 36.80 16.34
N VAL A 265 -17.84 37.50 15.82
CA VAL A 265 -17.69 38.91 15.40
C VAL A 265 -18.93 39.66 15.87
N GLY A 266 -18.83 40.18 17.09
CA GLY A 266 -19.66 41.24 17.66
C GLY A 266 -18.72 42.25 18.29
#